data_AF-A0A3N0GW24-F1
#
_entry.id   AF-A0A3N0GW24-F1
#
_cell.length_a   1.000
_cell.length_b   1.000
_cell.length_c   1.000
_cell.angle_alpha   90.00
_cell.angle_beta   90.00
_cell.angle_gamma   90.00
#
_symmetry.space_group_name_H-M   'P 1'
#
loop_
_entity.id
_entity.type
_entity.pdbx_description
1 polymer ?
#
loop_
_entity_poly.entity_id
_entity_poly.type
_entity_poly.pdbx_seq_one_letter_code
_entity_poly.pdbx_strand_id
1 'polypeptide(L)'
;MTSETQPDHELLVEVQRRRAELRIAMGEVERALASASRAGDPARGAESWSGRLRAALGGLRDAFGRHVAITEGPDGLYAELATYSPRLAHNMDRLGAEHAEITRRLQELLAWTDTDDARPDAAEVRRSGTDLLVLLMRHRQRGADLVFEAYELDIGGET
;
A
#
# COMPACT_ATOMS: atom_id res chain seq x y z
N MET A 1 -0.55 -37.94 7.95
CA MET A 1 0.51 -37.04 8.42
C MET A 1 0.16 -35.66 7.91
N THR A 2 -0.52 -34.90 8.77
CA THR A 2 -0.82 -33.49 8.54
C THR A 2 0.50 -32.74 8.61
N SER A 3 0.97 -32.20 7.48
CA SER A 3 2.01 -31.19 7.50
C SER A 3 1.41 -29.96 8.17
N GLU A 4 1.64 -29.80 9.47
CA GLU A 4 1.57 -28.49 10.13
C GLU A 4 2.48 -27.56 9.33
N THR A 5 1.90 -26.64 8.59
CA THR A 5 2.67 -25.57 7.98
C THR A 5 3.13 -24.71 9.15
N GLN A 6 4.45 -24.57 9.32
CA GLN A 6 5.04 -23.80 10.42
C GLN A 6 4.46 -22.38 10.42
N PRO A 7 3.99 -21.83 11.55
CA PRO A 7 3.20 -20.60 11.63
C PRO A 7 3.85 -19.39 10.91
N ASP A 8 5.17 -19.27 10.98
CA ASP A 8 5.95 -18.22 10.30
C ASP A 8 5.77 -18.27 8.77
N HIS A 9 5.65 -19.47 8.19
CA HIS A 9 5.48 -19.65 6.75
C HIS A 9 4.07 -19.24 6.29
N GLU A 10 3.04 -19.43 7.10
CA GLU A 10 1.68 -18.98 6.80
C GLU A 10 1.58 -17.44 6.81
N LEU A 11 2.21 -16.79 7.79
CA LEU A 11 2.26 -15.33 7.87
C LEU A 11 2.97 -14.74 6.64
N LEU A 12 4.12 -15.31 6.23
CA LEU A 12 4.85 -14.83 5.05
C LEU A 12 4.06 -14.98 3.75
N VAL A 13 3.35 -16.10 3.58
CA VAL A 13 2.46 -16.29 2.43
C VAL A 13 1.37 -15.21 2.41
N GLU A 14 0.77 -14.93 3.57
CA GLU A 14 -0.26 -13.89 3.69
C GLU A 14 0.30 -12.49 3.42
N VAL A 15 1.47 -12.14 3.98
CA VAL A 15 2.18 -10.89 3.69
C VAL A 15 2.45 -10.75 2.18
N GLN A 16 2.96 -11.80 1.54
CA GLN A 16 3.22 -11.78 0.10
C GLN A 16 1.94 -11.57 -0.71
N ARG A 17 0.84 -12.20 -0.31
CA ARG A 17 -0.48 -12.00 -0.93
C ARG A 17 -0.96 -10.55 -0.77
N ARG A 18 -0.85 -9.96 0.43
CA ARG A 18 -1.25 -8.55 0.64
C ARG A 18 -0.40 -7.57 -0.15
N ARG A 19 0.90 -7.83 -0.29
CA ARG A 19 1.78 -7.05 -1.16
C ARG A 19 1.41 -7.15 -2.63
N ALA A 20 0.89 -8.31 -3.08
CA ALA A 20 0.38 -8.49 -4.43
C ALA A 20 -0.93 -7.73 -4.67
N GLU A 21 -1.88 -7.83 -3.73
CA GLU A 21 -3.13 -7.05 -3.75
C GLU A 21 -2.85 -5.54 -3.80
N LEU A 22 -1.93 -5.06 -2.97
CA LEU A 22 -1.55 -3.64 -2.93
C LEU A 22 -0.98 -3.19 -4.28
N ARG A 23 -0.12 -4.00 -4.91
CA ARG A 23 0.43 -3.70 -6.26
C ARG A 23 -0.68 -3.58 -7.30
N ILE A 24 -1.67 -4.47 -7.26
CA ILE A 24 -2.81 -4.44 -8.18
C ILE A 24 -3.60 -3.14 -7.98
N ALA A 25 -3.91 -2.79 -6.73
CA ALA A 25 -4.65 -1.57 -6.42
C ALA A 25 -3.92 -0.29 -6.82
N MET A 26 -2.59 -0.24 -6.66
CA MET A 26 -1.76 0.86 -7.19
C MET A 26 -1.92 1.02 -8.71
N GLY A 27 -1.95 -0.08 -9.44
CA GLY A 27 -2.15 -0.07 -10.90
C GLY A 27 -3.53 0.43 -11.33
N GLU A 28 -4.58 0.18 -10.53
CA GLU A 28 -5.91 0.75 -10.77
C GLU A 28 -5.92 2.27 -10.61
N VAL A 29 -5.25 2.78 -9.56
CA VAL A 29 -5.12 4.22 -9.33
C VAL A 29 -4.34 4.87 -10.47
N GLU A 30 -3.21 4.28 -10.90
CA GLU A 30 -2.43 4.77 -12.04
C GLU A 30 -3.28 4.88 -13.32
N ARG A 31 -4.06 3.83 -13.64
CA ARG A 31 -4.99 3.84 -14.79
C ARG A 31 -6.04 4.93 -14.67
N ALA A 32 -6.62 5.10 -13.48
CA ALA A 32 -7.63 6.12 -13.23
C ALA A 32 -7.06 7.53 -13.41
N LEU A 33 -5.87 7.81 -12.87
CA LEU A 33 -5.17 9.08 -13.02
C LEU A 33 -4.84 9.39 -14.49
N ALA A 34 -4.36 8.40 -15.24
CA ALA A 34 -4.04 8.54 -16.67
C ALA A 34 -5.27 8.79 -17.56
N SER A 35 -6.47 8.39 -17.11
CA SER A 35 -7.70 8.58 -17.88
C SER A 35 -8.24 10.03 -17.89
N ALA A 36 -7.68 10.92 -17.04
CA ALA A 36 -8.12 12.30 -16.90
C ALA A 36 -8.07 13.11 -18.20
N SER A 37 -7.03 12.90 -19.02
CA SER A 37 -6.78 13.62 -20.27
C SER A 37 -7.84 13.33 -21.35
N ARG A 38 -8.60 12.25 -21.20
CA ARG A 38 -9.68 11.84 -22.13
C ARG A 38 -11.05 12.38 -21.72
N ALA A 39 -11.16 13.02 -20.56
CA ALA A 39 -12.44 13.46 -19.97
C ALA A 39 -12.97 14.80 -20.54
N GLY A 40 -12.32 15.36 -21.55
CA GLY A 40 -12.82 16.53 -22.30
C GLY A 40 -13.90 16.21 -23.32
N ASP A 41 -14.28 14.94 -23.49
CA ASP A 41 -15.32 14.49 -24.42
C ASP A 41 -16.64 14.22 -23.68
N PRO A 42 -17.66 15.10 -23.81
CA PRO A 42 -18.96 14.95 -23.14
C PRO A 42 -19.77 13.74 -23.63
N ALA A 43 -19.35 13.05 -24.70
CA ALA A 43 -20.13 12.00 -25.36
C ALA A 43 -19.95 10.59 -24.78
N ARG A 44 -19.12 10.38 -23.75
CA ARG A 44 -18.89 9.04 -23.16
C ARG A 44 -19.61 8.86 -21.83
N GLY A 45 -20.51 7.87 -21.79
CA GLY A 45 -21.52 7.68 -20.76
C GLY A 45 -21.04 7.40 -19.32
N ALA A 46 -21.97 7.71 -18.41
CA ALA A 46 -22.23 7.23 -17.05
C ALA A 46 -21.16 7.29 -15.93
N GLU A 47 -19.85 7.36 -16.19
CA GLU A 47 -18.87 7.54 -15.10
C GLU A 47 -17.94 8.73 -15.34
N SER A 48 -18.00 9.70 -14.42
CA SER A 48 -17.05 10.82 -14.42
C SER A 48 -15.65 10.32 -14.08
N TRP A 49 -14.62 11.04 -14.53
CA TRP A 49 -13.24 10.75 -14.15
C TRP A 49 -13.05 10.71 -12.62
N SER A 50 -13.72 11.62 -11.90
CA SER A 50 -13.73 11.66 -10.43
C SER A 50 -14.33 10.39 -9.82
N GLY A 51 -15.43 9.86 -10.38
CA GLY A 51 -16.04 8.61 -9.92
C GLY A 51 -15.09 7.41 -10.04
N ARG A 52 -14.43 7.25 -11.19
CA ARG A 52 -13.42 6.19 -11.38
C ARG A 52 -12.23 6.33 -10.45
N LEU A 53 -11.72 7.55 -10.28
CA LEU A 53 -10.59 7.80 -9.39
C LEU A 53 -10.97 7.51 -7.94
N ARG A 54 -12.16 7.92 -7.49
CA ARG A 54 -12.68 7.59 -6.15
C ARG A 54 -12.75 6.08 -5.94
N ALA A 55 -13.32 5.33 -6.88
CA ALA A 55 -13.42 3.88 -6.79
C ALA A 55 -12.03 3.22 -6.67
N ALA A 56 -11.08 3.65 -7.49
CA ALA A 56 -9.70 3.15 -7.45
C ALA A 56 -8.99 3.49 -6.13
N LEU A 57 -9.13 4.73 -5.64
CA LEU A 57 -8.58 5.16 -4.35
C LEU A 57 -9.21 4.42 -3.17
N GLY A 58 -10.50 4.12 -3.22
CA GLY A 58 -11.19 3.30 -2.23
C GLY A 58 -10.63 1.87 -2.19
N GLY A 59 -10.43 1.26 -3.36
CA GLY A 59 -9.78 -0.05 -3.46
C GLY A 59 -8.34 -0.05 -2.93
N LEU A 60 -7.57 1.02 -3.20
CA LEU A 60 -6.22 1.20 -2.67
C LEU A 60 -6.22 1.38 -1.15
N ARG A 61 -7.12 2.19 -0.59
CA ARG A 61 -7.29 2.35 0.87
C ARG A 61 -7.55 1.01 1.54
N ASP A 62 -8.48 0.21 1.00
CA ASP A 62 -8.84 -1.06 1.61
C ASP A 62 -7.70 -2.09 1.51
N ALA A 63 -7.00 -2.15 0.37
CA ALA A 63 -5.83 -3.00 0.19
C ALA A 63 -4.67 -2.59 1.12
N PHE A 64 -4.44 -1.28 1.26
CA PHE A 64 -3.42 -0.73 2.13
C PHE A 64 -3.73 -0.97 3.61
N GLY A 65 -4.99 -0.81 4.02
CA GLY A 65 -5.41 -1.12 5.40
C GLY A 65 -5.18 -2.59 5.76
N ARG A 66 -5.43 -3.53 4.83
CA ARG A 66 -5.10 -4.95 5.05
C ARG A 66 -3.60 -5.22 5.11
N HIS A 67 -2.81 -4.52 4.29
CA HIS A 67 -1.34 -4.55 4.34
C HIS A 67 -0.81 -4.05 5.70
N VAL A 68 -1.35 -2.95 6.23
CA VAL A 68 -0.98 -2.44 7.55
C VAL A 68 -1.39 -3.43 8.64
N ALA A 69 -2.61 -3.98 8.58
CA ALA A 69 -3.10 -4.92 9.59
C ALA A 69 -2.24 -6.19 9.71
N ILE A 70 -1.78 -6.77 8.60
CA ILE A 70 -0.91 -7.96 8.64
C ILE A 70 0.54 -7.64 9.05
N THR A 71 0.97 -6.39 8.93
CA THR A 71 2.35 -5.99 9.28
C THR A 71 2.45 -5.50 10.71
N GLU A 72 1.55 -4.63 11.15
CA GLU A 72 1.57 -3.97 12.47
C GLU A 72 0.61 -4.58 13.49
N GLY A 73 -0.24 -5.54 13.08
CA GLY A 73 -1.16 -6.20 13.99
C GLY A 73 -0.44 -6.85 15.18
N PRO A 74 -1.16 -7.12 16.29
CA PRO A 74 -0.57 -7.76 17.47
C PRO A 74 0.16 -9.07 17.17
N ASP A 75 -0.36 -9.84 16.20
CA ASP A 75 0.22 -11.08 15.69
C ASP A 75 0.79 -10.89 14.26
N GLY A 76 1.15 -9.65 13.91
CA GLY A 76 1.65 -9.27 12.60
C GLY A 76 3.16 -9.38 12.49
N LEU A 77 3.68 -9.15 11.28
CA LEU A 77 5.10 -9.31 10.95
C LEU A 77 6.04 -8.53 11.90
N TYR A 78 5.68 -7.31 12.31
CA TYR A 78 6.55 -6.52 13.18
C TYR A 78 6.62 -7.08 14.61
N ALA A 79 5.56 -7.71 15.11
CA ALA A 79 5.58 -8.36 16.42
C ALA A 79 6.52 -9.59 16.40
N GLU A 80 6.46 -10.39 15.33
CA GLU A 80 7.37 -11.51 15.13
C GLU A 80 8.83 -11.03 15.00
N LEU A 81 9.09 -10.06 14.12
CA LEU A 81 10.45 -9.53 13.91
C LEU A 81 11.00 -8.79 15.12
N ALA A 82 10.17 -8.17 15.96
CA ALA A 82 10.63 -7.60 17.23
C ALA A 82 11.18 -8.65 18.18
N THR A 83 10.64 -9.88 18.12
CA THR A 83 11.08 -11.01 18.95
C THR A 83 12.37 -11.62 18.41
N TYR A 84 12.44 -11.91 17.11
CA TYR A 84 13.55 -12.68 16.52
C TYR A 84 14.62 -11.83 15.84
N SER A 85 14.31 -10.58 15.50
CA SER A 85 15.18 -9.67 14.76
C SER A 85 15.19 -8.24 15.34
N PRO A 86 15.48 -8.05 16.65
CA PRO A 86 15.37 -6.75 17.32
C PRO A 86 16.26 -5.64 16.73
N ARG A 87 17.34 -6.00 16.03
CA ARG A 87 18.19 -5.05 15.27
C ARG A 87 17.41 -4.24 14.23
N LEU A 88 16.28 -4.75 13.75
CA LEU A 88 15.44 -4.13 12.73
C LEU A 88 14.43 -3.13 13.30
N ALA A 89 14.40 -2.90 14.61
CA ALA A 89 13.43 -2.01 15.27
C ALA A 89 13.32 -0.63 14.58
N HIS A 90 14.46 0.00 14.30
CA HIS A 90 14.46 1.31 13.63
C HIS A 90 13.87 1.26 12.20
N ASN A 91 14.11 0.17 11.47
CA ASN A 91 13.53 -0.03 10.13
C ASN A 91 12.01 -0.19 10.20
N MET A 92 11.51 -0.93 11.20
CA MET A 92 10.07 -1.11 11.45
C MET A 92 9.41 0.20 11.86
N ASP A 93 10.00 0.98 12.78
CA ASP A 93 9.50 2.29 13.18
C ASP A 93 9.35 3.25 12.00
N ARG A 94 10.38 3.28 11.13
CA ARG A 94 10.35 4.09 9.91
C ARG A 94 9.23 3.67 8.97
N LEU A 95 9.05 2.37 8.76
CA LEU A 95 7.98 1.86 7.90
C LEU A 95 6.59 2.13 8.48
N GLY A 96 6.43 2.08 9.80
CA GLY A 96 5.17 2.45 10.47
C GLY A 96 4.86 3.94 10.33
N ALA A 97 5.87 4.81 10.45
CA ALA A 97 5.70 6.23 10.16
C ALA A 97 5.29 6.48 8.68
N GLU A 98 5.85 5.71 7.75
CA GLU A 98 5.42 5.73 6.35
C GLU A 98 3.98 5.25 6.16
N HIS A 99 3.54 4.24 6.91
CA HIS A 99 2.14 3.79 6.87
C HIS A 99 1.16 4.90 7.29
N ALA A 100 1.48 5.62 8.36
CA ALA A 100 0.68 6.75 8.82
C ALA A 100 0.61 7.86 7.75
N GLU A 101 1.75 8.20 7.13
CA GLU A 101 1.81 9.23 6.09
C GLU A 101 1.05 8.83 4.82
N ILE A 102 1.19 7.58 4.35
CA ILE A 102 0.45 7.07 3.20
C ILE A 102 -1.06 7.10 3.47
N THR A 103 -1.47 6.69 4.68
CA THR A 103 -2.87 6.73 5.11
C THR A 103 -3.41 8.16 5.05
N ARG A 104 -2.67 9.13 5.60
CA ARG A 104 -3.06 10.55 5.57
C ARG A 104 -3.25 11.05 4.13
N ARG A 105 -2.27 10.83 3.25
CA ARG A 105 -2.34 11.27 1.84
C ARG A 105 -3.47 10.61 1.04
N LEU A 106 -3.76 9.34 1.34
CA LEU A 106 -4.91 8.63 0.76
C LEU A 106 -6.24 9.27 1.15
N GLN A 107 -6.41 9.62 2.43
CA GLN A 107 -7.64 10.26 2.90
C GLN A 107 -7.81 11.66 2.32
N GLU A 108 -6.73 12.43 2.18
CA GLU A 108 -6.76 13.75 1.55
C GLU A 108 -7.22 13.67 0.09
N LEU A 109 -6.67 12.73 -0.68
CA LEU A 109 -7.09 12.50 -2.06
C LEU A 109 -8.55 12.03 -2.17
N LEU A 110 -9.01 11.16 -1.26
CA LEU A 110 -10.41 10.71 -1.22
C LEU A 110 -11.36 11.88 -0.92
N ALA A 111 -11.03 12.72 0.06
CA ALA A 111 -11.83 13.89 0.42
C ALA A 111 -12.00 14.87 -0.76
N TRP A 112 -10.95 15.05 -1.58
CA TRP A 112 -11.05 15.85 -2.81
C TRP A 112 -12.00 15.23 -3.84
N THR A 113 -12.06 13.91 -3.94
CA THR A 113 -13.02 13.27 -4.84
C THR A 113 -14.47 13.40 -4.34
N ASP A 114 -14.67 13.56 -3.03
CA ASP A 114 -15.97 13.68 -2.34
C ASP A 114 -16.64 15.04 -2.41
N THR A 115 -15.91 16.09 -2.73
CA THR A 115 -16.46 17.45 -2.76
C THR A 115 -17.13 17.74 -4.11
N ASP A 116 -18.43 18.10 -4.09
CA ASP A 116 -19.20 18.51 -5.28
C ASP A 116 -18.99 20.01 -5.60
N ASP A 117 -18.58 20.79 -4.59
CA ASP A 117 -18.24 22.20 -4.70
C ASP A 117 -16.81 22.39 -5.23
N ALA A 118 -16.72 22.92 -6.46
CA ALA A 118 -15.51 23.14 -7.24
C ALA A 118 -14.71 21.87 -7.52
N ARG A 119 -14.88 21.33 -8.74
CA ARG A 119 -14.05 20.22 -9.26
C ARG A 119 -12.57 20.55 -9.00
N PRO A 120 -11.84 19.74 -8.20
CA PRO A 120 -10.45 20.02 -7.92
C PRO A 120 -9.66 20.07 -9.24
N ASP A 121 -8.62 20.92 -9.30
CA ASP A 121 -7.76 21.00 -10.49
C ASP A 121 -7.27 19.59 -10.82
N ALA A 122 -7.72 19.06 -11.96
CA ALA A 122 -7.40 17.71 -12.38
C ALA A 122 -5.88 17.52 -12.49
N ALA A 123 -5.12 18.59 -12.76
CA ALA A 123 -3.66 18.53 -12.74
C ALA A 123 -3.09 18.38 -11.33
N GLU A 124 -3.66 19.04 -10.33
CA GLU A 124 -3.27 18.91 -8.92
C GLU A 124 -3.56 17.51 -8.38
N VAL A 125 -4.77 17.00 -8.62
CA VAL A 125 -5.14 15.64 -8.24
C VAL A 125 -4.21 14.61 -8.90
N ARG A 126 -3.84 14.82 -10.18
CA ARG A 126 -2.85 13.96 -10.86
C ARG A 126 -1.48 14.01 -10.22
N ARG A 127 -0.99 15.21 -9.86
CA ARG A 127 0.31 15.38 -9.19
C ARG A 127 0.30 14.66 -7.84
N SER A 128 -0.66 14.96 -6.97
CA SER A 128 -0.80 14.35 -5.65
C SER A 128 -0.97 12.83 -5.72
N GLY A 129 -1.78 12.33 -6.66
CA GLY A 129 -1.94 10.89 -6.89
C GLY A 129 -0.65 10.21 -7.37
N THR A 130 0.10 10.85 -8.26
CA THR A 130 1.40 10.34 -8.74
C THR A 130 2.42 10.30 -7.61
N ASP A 131 2.49 11.36 -6.81
CA ASP A 131 3.39 11.42 -5.66
C ASP A 131 3.06 10.37 -4.61
N LEU A 132 1.77 10.05 -4.41
CA LEU A 132 1.35 8.95 -3.55
C LEU A 132 1.83 7.60 -4.09
N LEU A 133 1.71 7.35 -5.40
CA LEU A 133 2.21 6.12 -6.03
C LEU A 133 3.73 5.97 -5.89
N VAL A 134 4.49 7.07 -6.01
CA VAL A 134 5.94 7.08 -5.77
C VAL A 134 6.26 6.73 -4.32
N LEU A 135 5.54 7.32 -3.36
CA LEU A 135 5.71 7.00 -1.94
C LEU A 135 5.45 5.52 -1.65
N LEU A 136 4.34 4.98 -2.17
CA LEU A 136 3.98 3.56 -2.05
C LEU A 136 5.01 2.63 -2.69
N MET A 137 5.56 2.99 -3.86
CA MET A 137 6.62 2.21 -4.51
C MET A 137 7.86 2.13 -3.60
N ARG A 138 8.32 3.27 -3.08
CA ARG A 138 9.50 3.34 -2.19
C ARG A 138 9.27 2.58 -0.89
N HIS A 139 8.10 2.75 -0.29
CA HIS A 139 7.68 2.00 0.90
C HIS A 139 7.73 0.49 0.65
N ARG A 140 7.15 0.02 -0.46
CA ARG A 140 7.15 -1.40 -0.83
C ARG A 140 8.55 -1.96 -1.06
N GLN A 141 9.47 -1.15 -1.61
CA GLN A 141 10.87 -1.55 -1.75
C GLN A 141 11.52 -1.72 -0.38
N ARG A 142 11.42 -0.71 0.50
CA ARG A 142 11.98 -0.79 1.86
C ARG A 142 11.39 -1.94 2.67
N GLY A 143 10.10 -2.23 2.50
CA GLY A 143 9.48 -3.40 3.10
C GLY A 143 9.95 -4.73 2.48
N ALA A 144 10.44 -4.75 1.23
CA ALA A 144 11.12 -5.93 0.67
C ALA A 144 12.48 -6.12 1.33
N ASP A 145 13.24 -5.03 1.44
CA ASP A 145 14.57 -5.01 2.04
C ASP A 145 14.51 -5.48 3.51
N LEU A 146 13.49 -5.05 4.27
CA LEU A 146 13.27 -5.52 5.65
C LEU A 146 13.09 -7.05 5.73
N VAL A 147 12.21 -7.61 4.90
CA VAL A 147 11.94 -9.06 4.89
C VAL A 147 13.20 -9.81 4.48
N PHE A 148 13.91 -9.34 3.46
CA PHE A 148 15.16 -9.94 3.04
C PHE A 148 16.21 -9.92 4.16
N GLU A 149 16.41 -8.78 4.82
CA GLU A 149 17.36 -8.63 5.93
C GLU A 149 17.00 -9.52 7.14
N ALA A 150 15.70 -9.72 7.39
CA ALA A 150 15.22 -10.59 8.46
C ALA A 150 15.61 -12.05 8.23
N TYR A 151 15.41 -12.59 7.02
CA TYR A 151 15.56 -14.03 6.75
C TYR A 151 16.90 -14.42 6.12
N GLU A 152 17.66 -13.52 5.48
CA GLU A 152 19.01 -13.87 5.01
C GLU A 152 20.02 -14.01 6.15
N LEU A 153 19.96 -13.11 7.14
CA LEU A 153 20.91 -13.11 8.26
C LEU A 153 20.64 -14.22 9.28
N ASP A 154 19.42 -14.75 9.32
CA ASP A 154 19.06 -15.90 10.17
C ASP A 154 19.69 -17.21 9.67
N ILE A 155 19.86 -17.34 8.33
CA ILE A 155 20.51 -18.51 7.71
C ILE A 155 22.05 -18.45 7.85
N GLY A 156 22.63 -17.28 8.12
CA GLY A 156 24.08 -17.07 8.21
C GLY A 156 24.70 -17.30 9.59
N GLY A 157 23.90 -17.65 10.61
CA GLY A 157 24.31 -17.68 12.03
C GLY A 157 24.83 -19.02 12.55
N GLU A 158 24.80 -20.09 11.77
CA GLU A 158 25.35 -21.40 12.17
C GLU A 158 26.83 -21.53 11.72
N THR A 159 27.77 -21.07 12.55
CA THR A 159 29.19 -21.48 12.47
C THR A 159 29.79 -21.72 13.84
#